data_AF-A0A396KAY5-F1
#
_entry.id   AF-A0A396KAY5-F1
#
_cell.length_a   1.000
_cell.length_b   1.000
_cell.length_c   1.000
_cell.angle_alpha   90.00
_cell.angle_beta   90.00
_cell.angle_gamma   90.00
#
_symmetry.space_group_name_H-M   'P 1'
#
loop_
_entity.id
_entity.type
_entity.pdbx_description
1 polymer ?
#
loop_
_entity_poly.entity_id
_entity_poly.type
_entity_poly.pdbx_seq_one_letter_code
_entity_poly.pdbx_strand_id
1 'polypeptide(L)'
;MRLDERGKQCPLPVIEAKKALEASAPGEKVEVVVDNEIAVQNLSKMADHKGLAVCSEKTGEREFLVTITAGEGNGEAAEAPVAAEEVTCTPDGRRKGMVVVLSSNQMGQGDEALGKLLMKGFVFALTQQDMLPETILLYNSGAFLSCEGSDNLEDLKTLEAQGVEILTCGTCLNHYGLAEKRQVGGVTNMYEIVEKMTKASVVVRP
;
A
#
# COMPACT_ATOMS: atom_id res chain seq x y z
N MET A 1 -12.19 18.50 -9.71
CA MET A 1 -10.77 18.85 -9.41
C MET A 1 -9.80 18.35 -10.49
N ARG A 2 -8.53 18.81 -10.50
CA ARG A 2 -7.48 18.34 -11.45
C ARG A 2 -6.15 18.00 -10.75
N LEU A 3 -5.57 16.85 -11.09
CA LEU A 3 -4.30 16.32 -10.59
C LEU A 3 -3.28 16.20 -11.73
N ASP A 4 -2.02 16.56 -11.46
CA ASP A 4 -0.90 16.32 -12.38
C ASP A 4 0.00 15.22 -11.81
N GLU A 5 -0.06 14.05 -12.43
CA GLU A 5 0.63 12.84 -12.01
C GLU A 5 1.73 12.42 -13.01
N ARG A 6 2.12 13.32 -13.93
CA ARG A 6 3.21 13.06 -14.89
C ARG A 6 4.55 12.87 -14.16
N GLY A 7 5.39 11.98 -14.69
CA GLY A 7 6.69 11.63 -14.12
C GLY A 7 6.64 10.73 -12.87
N LYS A 8 5.47 10.52 -12.28
CA LYS A 8 5.31 9.67 -11.09
C LYS A 8 5.19 8.20 -11.49
N GLN A 9 5.87 7.35 -10.72
CA GLN A 9 5.84 5.90 -10.93
C GLN A 9 4.64 5.28 -10.21
N CYS A 10 4.14 4.17 -10.75
CA CYS A 10 3.14 3.33 -10.08
C CYS A 10 3.67 2.92 -8.69
N PRO A 11 2.85 2.99 -7.62
CA PRO A 11 1.39 3.14 -7.62
C PRO A 11 0.85 4.57 -7.40
N LEU A 12 1.71 5.59 -7.36
CA LEU A 12 1.33 6.96 -6.97
C LEU A 12 0.13 7.54 -7.73
N PRO A 13 0.09 7.54 -9.09
CA PRO A 13 -1.03 8.14 -9.82
C PRO A 13 -2.39 7.55 -9.46
N VAL A 14 -2.43 6.22 -9.21
CA VAL A 14 -3.66 5.50 -8.87
C VAL A 14 -4.14 5.86 -7.47
N ILE A 15 -3.20 5.98 -6.53
CA ILE A 15 -3.49 6.31 -5.13
C ILE A 15 -4.00 7.75 -5.00
N GLU A 16 -3.33 8.71 -5.63
CA GLU A 16 -3.73 10.11 -5.56
C GLU A 16 -5.08 10.34 -6.24
N ALA A 17 -5.34 9.65 -7.36
CA ALA A 17 -6.66 9.63 -7.97
C ALA A 17 -7.73 9.02 -7.03
N LYS A 18 -7.44 7.89 -6.37
CA LYS A 18 -8.35 7.27 -5.38
C LYS A 18 -8.71 8.24 -4.26
N LYS A 19 -7.71 8.87 -3.63
CA LYS A 19 -7.94 9.84 -2.53
C LYS A 19 -8.77 11.04 -2.98
N ALA A 20 -8.45 11.58 -4.15
CA ALA A 20 -9.19 12.67 -4.76
C ALA A 20 -10.66 12.31 -4.98
N LEU A 21 -10.93 11.12 -5.48
CA LEU A 21 -12.31 10.62 -5.66
C LEU A 21 -13.05 10.45 -4.32
N GLU A 22 -12.38 9.93 -3.29
CA GLU A 22 -12.96 9.74 -1.96
C GLU A 22 -13.24 11.05 -1.22
N ALA A 23 -12.49 12.11 -1.53
CA ALA A 23 -12.70 13.46 -1.01
C ALA A 23 -13.71 14.29 -1.84
N SER A 24 -14.14 13.79 -3.00
CA SER A 24 -15.03 14.49 -3.93
C SER A 24 -16.51 14.21 -3.65
N ALA A 25 -17.39 15.16 -3.95
CA ALA A 25 -18.83 14.92 -3.86
C ALA A 25 -19.31 13.98 -4.98
N PRO A 26 -20.39 13.19 -4.77
CA PRO A 26 -20.99 12.38 -5.82
C PRO A 26 -21.34 13.20 -7.07
N GLY A 27 -20.96 12.70 -8.24
CA GLY A 27 -21.10 13.37 -9.53
C GLY A 27 -19.97 14.34 -9.91
N GLU A 28 -19.06 14.67 -8.98
CA GLU A 28 -17.91 15.52 -9.30
C GLU A 28 -16.89 14.78 -10.18
N LYS A 29 -16.26 15.52 -11.11
CA LYS A 29 -15.22 14.98 -11.99
C LYS A 29 -13.82 15.23 -11.41
N VAL A 30 -13.03 14.17 -11.33
CA VAL A 30 -11.61 14.19 -11.04
C VAL A 30 -10.85 13.99 -12.35
N GLU A 31 -10.09 15.01 -12.74
CA GLU A 31 -9.23 15.00 -13.93
C GLU A 31 -7.79 14.65 -13.52
N VAL A 32 -7.19 13.62 -14.12
CA VAL A 32 -5.84 13.14 -13.81
C VAL A 32 -5.00 13.18 -15.07
N VAL A 33 -3.95 13.99 -15.06
CA VAL A 33 -3.01 14.11 -16.19
C VAL A 33 -1.85 13.14 -15.97
N VAL A 34 -1.59 12.29 -16.97
CA VAL A 34 -0.50 11.28 -16.96
C VAL A 34 0.27 11.29 -18.27
N ASP A 35 1.48 10.71 -18.27
CA ASP A 35 2.43 10.80 -19.39
C ASP A 35 2.62 9.52 -20.20
N ASN A 36 1.89 8.45 -19.85
CA ASN A 36 2.02 7.15 -20.50
C ASN A 36 0.71 6.35 -20.48
N GLU A 37 0.56 5.45 -21.46
CA GLU A 37 -0.65 4.63 -21.63
C GLU A 37 -0.86 3.61 -20.50
N ILE A 38 0.21 3.15 -19.85
CA ILE A 38 0.11 2.20 -18.72
C ILE A 38 -0.59 2.87 -17.54
N ALA A 39 -0.27 4.14 -17.27
CA ALA A 39 -0.94 4.92 -16.23
C ALA A 39 -2.43 5.11 -16.55
N VAL A 40 -2.79 5.38 -17.82
CA VAL A 40 -4.19 5.44 -18.27
C VAL A 40 -4.91 4.13 -17.98
N GLN A 41 -4.33 3.00 -18.40
CA GLN A 41 -4.92 1.67 -18.18
C GLN A 41 -5.10 1.34 -16.70
N ASN A 42 -4.13 1.70 -15.85
CA ASN A 42 -4.21 1.45 -14.41
C ASN A 42 -5.29 2.31 -13.74
N LEU A 43 -5.43 3.58 -14.14
CA LEU A 43 -6.50 4.47 -13.66
C LEU A 43 -7.87 3.98 -14.10
N SER A 44 -8.02 3.56 -15.37
CA SER A 44 -9.27 2.98 -15.87
C SER A 44 -9.66 1.72 -15.09
N LYS A 45 -8.73 0.78 -14.89
CA LYS A 45 -9.00 -0.45 -14.11
C LYS A 45 -9.38 -0.15 -12.66
N MET A 46 -8.76 0.85 -12.04
CA MET A 46 -9.13 1.28 -10.68
C MET A 46 -10.56 1.83 -10.63
N ALA A 47 -10.92 2.69 -11.58
CA ALA A 47 -12.28 3.21 -11.69
C ALA A 47 -13.29 2.09 -11.93
N ASP A 48 -13.01 1.17 -12.84
CA ASP A 48 -13.87 0.01 -13.14
C ASP A 48 -14.08 -0.88 -11.91
N HIS A 49 -13.01 -1.19 -11.16
CA HIS A 49 -13.11 -1.97 -9.92
C HIS A 49 -13.96 -1.29 -8.84
N LYS A 50 -14.03 0.05 -8.84
CA LYS A 50 -14.91 0.82 -7.96
C LYS A 50 -16.30 1.11 -8.58
N GLY A 51 -16.56 0.62 -9.80
CA GLY A 51 -17.82 0.86 -10.52
C GLY A 51 -18.02 2.32 -10.96
N LEU A 52 -16.94 3.08 -11.13
CA LEU A 52 -16.97 4.51 -11.47
C LEU A 52 -16.89 4.72 -12.98
N ALA A 53 -17.58 5.74 -13.48
CA ALA A 53 -17.48 6.13 -14.88
C ALA A 53 -16.12 6.80 -15.16
N VAL A 54 -15.40 6.28 -16.16
CA VAL A 54 -14.09 6.78 -16.58
C VAL A 54 -14.04 7.04 -18.08
N CYS A 55 -13.35 8.10 -18.48
CA CYS A 55 -13.02 8.41 -19.87
C CYS A 55 -11.57 8.88 -19.95
N SER A 56 -10.89 8.61 -21.07
CA SER A 56 -9.53 9.09 -21.30
C SER A 56 -9.38 9.72 -22.67
N GLU A 57 -8.64 10.81 -22.75
CA GLU A 57 -8.30 11.52 -23.97
C GLU A 57 -6.78 11.69 -24.09
N LYS A 58 -6.25 11.55 -25.31
CA LYS A 58 -4.84 11.87 -25.60
C LYS A 58 -4.74 13.34 -25.97
N THR A 59 -4.08 14.14 -25.13
CA THR A 59 -3.97 15.61 -25.28
C THR A 59 -2.62 16.05 -25.84
N GLY A 60 -1.63 15.16 -25.91
CA GLY A 60 -0.31 15.42 -26.50
C GLY A 60 0.43 14.13 -26.86
N GLU A 61 1.69 14.22 -27.32
CA GLU A 61 2.47 13.03 -27.71
C GLU A 61 2.64 12.02 -26.56
N ARG A 62 2.95 12.54 -25.37
CA ARG A 62 3.09 11.80 -24.10
C ARG A 62 2.25 12.46 -23.02
N GLU A 63 1.04 12.88 -23.36
CA GLU A 63 0.12 13.48 -22.40
C GLU A 63 -1.28 12.94 -22.62
N PHE A 64 -1.87 12.47 -21.53
CA PHE A 64 -3.19 11.89 -21.49
C PHE A 64 -3.96 12.48 -20.31
N LEU A 65 -5.23 12.79 -20.54
CA LEU A 65 -6.17 13.25 -19.52
C LEU A 65 -7.15 12.13 -19.24
N VAL A 66 -7.18 11.63 -18.00
CA VAL A 66 -8.16 10.65 -17.53
C VAL A 66 -9.17 11.38 -16.64
N THR A 67 -10.45 11.31 -16.99
CA THR A 67 -11.52 11.91 -16.20
C THR A 67 -12.35 10.80 -15.55
N ILE A 68 -12.43 10.79 -14.23
CA ILE A 68 -13.21 9.84 -13.44
C ILE A 68 -14.31 10.60 -12.70
N THR A 69 -15.54 10.09 -12.73
CA THR A 69 -16.66 10.71 -12.00
C THR A 69 -16.80 10.06 -10.64
N ALA A 70 -16.72 10.85 -9.57
CA ALA A 70 -16.91 10.42 -8.19
C ALA A 70 -18.38 10.03 -7.92
N GLY A 71 -18.61 9.15 -6.95
CA GLY A 71 -19.93 8.64 -6.58
C GLY A 71 -19.87 7.16 -6.20
N GLU A 72 -20.98 6.61 -5.76
CA GLU A 72 -21.11 5.16 -5.57
C GLU A 72 -21.48 4.55 -6.92
N GLY A 73 -20.69 3.56 -7.36
CA GLY A 73 -21.01 2.82 -8.57
C GLY A 73 -22.42 2.22 -8.48
N ASN A 74 -23.10 2.15 -9.63
CA ASN A 74 -24.46 1.63 -9.78
C ASN A 74 -24.52 0.10 -9.58
N GLY A 75 -24.05 -0.39 -8.43
CA GLY A 75 -24.05 -1.79 -8.00
C GLY A 75 -24.98 -1.93 -6.80
N GLU A 76 -26.16 -2.49 -7.04
CA GLU A 76 -27.06 -2.96 -5.99
C GLU A 76 -26.35 -4.01 -5.11
N ALA A 77 -26.01 -3.62 -3.88
CA ALA A 77 -25.94 -4.52 -2.74
C ALA A 77 -26.56 -3.79 -1.55
N ALA A 78 -27.74 -4.26 -1.15
CA ALA A 78 -28.54 -3.69 -0.09
C ALA A 78 -27.79 -3.69 1.25
N GLU A 79 -27.62 -2.51 1.84
CA GLU A 79 -27.30 -2.37 3.27
C GLU A 79 -28.60 -2.44 4.10
N ALA A 80 -28.59 -3.33 5.10
CA ALA A 80 -29.54 -3.35 6.20
C ALA A 80 -29.02 -2.42 7.33
N PRO A 81 -29.91 -1.86 8.18
CA PRO A 81 -29.67 -0.61 8.88
C PRO A 81 -28.71 -0.77 10.07
N VAL A 82 -27.82 0.20 10.23
CA VAL A 82 -26.97 0.35 11.42
C VAL A 82 -27.74 1.13 12.48
N ALA A 83 -27.91 0.51 13.65
CA ALA A 83 -28.47 1.16 14.82
C ALA A 83 -27.37 1.80 15.67
N ALA A 84 -27.58 3.09 15.97
CA ALA A 84 -27.12 3.91 17.09
C ALA A 84 -25.66 3.89 17.55
N GLU A 85 -25.10 5.10 17.59
CA GLU A 85 -23.76 5.51 18.02
C GLU A 85 -23.35 5.05 19.43
N GLU A 86 -22.07 4.69 19.57
CA GLU A 86 -21.29 4.98 20.77
C GLU A 86 -19.94 5.62 20.35
N VAL A 87 -19.51 6.63 21.09
CA VAL A 87 -18.21 7.28 20.92
C VAL A 87 -17.12 6.27 21.26
N THR A 88 -16.58 5.60 20.25
CA THR A 88 -15.46 4.68 20.38
C THR A 88 -14.29 5.18 19.56
N CYS A 89 -13.13 5.22 20.19
CA CYS A 89 -11.81 5.42 19.59
C CYS A 89 -11.74 4.83 18.17
N THR A 90 -11.09 5.55 17.24
CA THR A 90 -10.93 5.20 15.82
C THR A 90 -10.92 3.68 15.61
N PRO A 91 -11.89 3.10 14.86
CA PRO A 91 -11.97 1.67 14.70
C PRO A 91 -10.64 1.13 14.18
N ASP A 92 -10.17 0.04 14.80
CA ASP A 92 -8.94 -0.64 14.42
C ASP A 92 -9.05 -1.10 12.96
N GLY A 93 -8.49 -0.30 12.04
CA GLY A 93 -8.52 -0.53 10.60
C GLY A 93 -7.64 -1.71 10.15
N ARG A 94 -7.10 -2.51 11.08
CA ARG A 94 -6.29 -3.69 10.75
C ARG A 94 -7.16 -4.91 10.50
N ARG A 95 -6.79 -5.69 9.49
CA ARG A 95 -7.36 -7.02 9.24
C ARG A 95 -6.73 -8.03 10.20
N LYS A 96 -7.51 -8.44 11.21
CA LYS A 96 -7.12 -9.51 12.14
C LYS A 96 -6.65 -10.76 11.39
N GLY A 97 -5.51 -11.30 11.80
CA GLY A 97 -4.89 -12.49 11.23
C GLY A 97 -4.21 -12.29 9.87
N MET A 98 -4.05 -11.05 9.39
CA MET A 98 -3.26 -10.78 8.18
C MET A 98 -1.79 -10.51 8.55
N VAL A 99 -0.90 -11.36 8.05
CA VAL A 99 0.55 -11.22 8.22
C VAL A 99 1.19 -10.96 6.86
N VAL A 100 1.99 -9.90 6.75
CA VAL A 100 2.82 -9.63 5.58
C VAL A 100 4.24 -10.08 5.87
N VAL A 101 4.84 -10.82 4.94
CA VAL A 101 6.19 -11.36 5.09
C VAL A 101 7.12 -10.72 4.06
N LEU A 102 8.11 -9.96 4.55
CA LEU A 102 9.15 -9.35 3.75
C LEU A 102 10.46 -10.11 4.00
N SER A 103 10.67 -11.18 3.23
CA SER A 103 11.87 -12.02 3.33
C SER A 103 13.09 -11.47 2.60
N SER A 104 12.98 -10.29 2.00
CA SER A 104 13.98 -9.72 1.10
C SER A 104 13.86 -8.19 1.06
N ASN A 105 14.95 -7.48 0.81
CA ASN A 105 14.93 -6.03 0.51
C ASN A 105 14.62 -5.70 -0.96
N GLN A 106 14.39 -6.73 -1.77
CA GLN A 106 13.94 -6.64 -3.14
C GLN A 106 12.74 -7.57 -3.36
N MET A 107 11.83 -7.18 -4.25
CA MET A 107 10.71 -8.01 -4.68
C MET A 107 11.14 -8.90 -5.85
N GLY A 108 10.86 -10.20 -5.75
CA GLY A 108 11.30 -11.18 -6.75
C GLY A 108 12.82 -11.47 -6.72
N GLN A 109 13.29 -12.15 -7.76
CA GLN A 109 14.70 -12.60 -7.92
C GLN A 109 15.31 -12.15 -9.26
N GLY A 110 14.70 -11.15 -9.92
CA GLY A 110 15.17 -10.61 -11.19
C GLY A 110 16.24 -9.53 -11.01
N ASP A 111 16.14 -8.47 -11.82
CA ASP A 111 17.00 -7.30 -11.70
C ASP A 111 16.88 -6.64 -10.32
N GLU A 112 18.02 -6.36 -9.68
CA GLU A 112 18.06 -5.86 -8.30
C GLU A 112 17.49 -4.43 -8.18
N ALA A 113 17.80 -3.55 -9.13
CA ALA A 113 17.35 -2.16 -9.09
C ALA A 113 15.83 -2.10 -9.25
N LEU A 114 15.29 -2.86 -10.19
CA LEU A 114 13.85 -3.04 -10.34
C LEU A 114 13.23 -3.69 -9.10
N GLY A 115 13.83 -4.74 -8.55
CA GLY A 115 13.32 -5.42 -7.37
C GLY A 115 13.22 -4.51 -6.14
N LYS A 116 14.19 -3.63 -5.93
CA LYS A 116 14.16 -2.59 -4.88
C LYS A 116 13.07 -1.56 -5.14
N LEU A 117 12.91 -1.10 -6.37
CA LEU A 117 11.85 -0.18 -6.77
C LEU A 117 10.46 -0.78 -6.52
N LEU A 118 10.26 -2.05 -6.88
CA LEU A 118 9.03 -2.78 -6.65
C LEU A 118 8.73 -2.97 -5.16
N MET A 119 9.75 -3.30 -4.35
CA MET A 119 9.60 -3.41 -2.89
C MET A 119 9.12 -2.07 -2.30
N LYS A 120 9.75 -0.96 -2.70
CA LYS A 120 9.31 0.39 -2.30
C LYS A 120 7.86 0.66 -2.69
N GLY A 121 7.50 0.37 -3.94
CA GLY A 121 6.12 0.53 -4.42
C GLY A 121 5.11 -0.31 -3.64
N PHE A 122 5.46 -1.54 -3.24
CA PHE A 122 4.60 -2.41 -2.46
C PHE A 122 4.40 -1.94 -1.03
N VAL A 123 5.48 -1.58 -0.32
CA VAL A 123 5.36 -1.09 1.06
C VAL A 123 4.56 0.22 1.08
N PHE A 124 4.81 1.12 0.12
CA PHE A 124 4.00 2.32 -0.04
C PHE A 124 2.53 1.99 -0.33
N ALA A 125 2.22 1.09 -1.28
CA ALA A 125 0.84 0.68 -1.57
C ALA A 125 0.13 0.07 -0.36
N LEU A 126 0.87 -0.66 0.48
CA LEU A 126 0.36 -1.27 1.71
C LEU A 126 -0.12 -0.21 2.70
N THR A 127 0.56 0.94 2.80
CA THR A 127 0.14 2.07 3.65
C THR A 127 -1.18 2.72 3.20
N GLN A 128 -1.62 2.44 1.97
CA GLN A 128 -2.80 3.06 1.35
C GLN A 128 -3.99 2.10 1.26
N GLN A 129 -3.86 0.90 1.84
CA GLN A 129 -4.96 -0.05 1.94
C GLN A 129 -5.94 0.37 3.02
N ASP A 130 -7.22 0.14 2.76
CA ASP A 130 -8.29 0.45 3.72
C ASP A 130 -8.20 -0.49 4.94
N MET A 131 -7.68 -1.70 4.73
CA MET A 131 -7.38 -2.67 5.78
C MET A 131 -5.89 -2.99 5.86
N LEU A 132 -5.27 -2.62 6.97
CA LEU A 132 -3.83 -2.81 7.21
C LEU A 132 -3.51 -4.19 7.77
N PRO A 133 -2.28 -4.71 7.62
CA PRO A 133 -1.88 -5.97 8.26
C PRO A 133 -1.85 -5.84 9.78
N GLU A 134 -2.05 -6.96 10.46
CA GLU A 134 -1.82 -7.03 11.91
C GLU A 134 -0.32 -7.01 12.21
N THR A 135 0.46 -7.79 11.45
CA THR A 135 1.90 -7.94 11.63
C THR A 135 2.66 -7.90 10.30
N ILE A 136 3.83 -7.26 10.28
CA ILE A 136 4.84 -7.36 9.22
C ILE A 136 6.08 -8.06 9.80
N LEU A 137 6.47 -9.16 9.16
CA LEU A 137 7.65 -9.94 9.53
C LEU A 137 8.79 -9.67 8.54
N LEU A 138 9.94 -9.26 9.04
CA LEU A 138 11.14 -8.98 8.25
C LEU A 138 12.26 -9.95 8.61
N TYR A 139 12.76 -10.70 7.63
CA TYR A 139 13.88 -11.60 7.82
C TYR A 139 14.71 -11.75 6.55
N ASN A 140 15.86 -12.42 6.66
CA ASN A 140 16.89 -12.46 5.62
C ASN A 140 17.25 -11.03 5.19
N SER A 141 17.39 -10.70 3.90
CA SER A 141 17.68 -9.33 3.49
C SER A 141 16.51 -8.36 3.72
N GLY A 142 15.32 -8.83 4.07
CA GLY A 142 14.22 -7.96 4.52
C GLY A 142 14.58 -7.14 5.77
N ALA A 143 15.54 -7.59 6.58
CA ALA A 143 16.00 -6.85 7.76
C ALA A 143 16.50 -5.42 7.42
N PHE A 144 17.10 -5.24 6.24
CA PHE A 144 17.56 -3.92 5.77
C PHE A 144 16.43 -2.91 5.64
N LEU A 145 15.19 -3.35 5.35
CA LEU A 145 14.06 -2.45 5.13
C LEU A 145 13.71 -1.63 6.39
N SER A 146 13.92 -2.23 7.57
CA SER A 146 13.66 -1.60 8.87
C SER A 146 14.81 -0.74 9.42
N CYS A 147 15.88 -0.55 8.64
CA CYS A 147 17.11 0.09 9.08
C CYS A 147 17.37 1.44 8.39
N GLU A 148 18.30 2.21 8.96
CA GLU A 148 18.81 3.45 8.38
C GLU A 148 19.26 3.25 6.91
N GLY A 149 18.90 4.21 6.04
CA GLY A 149 19.24 4.19 4.61
C GLY A 149 18.26 3.38 3.74
N SER A 150 17.24 2.76 4.33
CA SER A 150 16.15 2.11 3.58
C SER A 150 15.19 3.14 2.98
N ASP A 151 14.93 3.00 1.68
CA ASP A 151 13.86 3.74 0.97
C ASP A 151 12.44 3.45 1.47
N ASN A 152 12.26 2.43 2.31
CA ASN A 152 10.97 1.95 2.81
C ASN A 152 10.72 2.39 4.26
N LEU A 153 11.71 3.05 4.89
CA LEU A 153 11.70 3.25 6.33
C LEU A 153 10.55 4.13 6.81
N GLU A 154 10.27 5.22 6.11
CA GLU A 154 9.20 6.15 6.51
C GLU A 154 7.80 5.55 6.31
N ASP A 155 7.62 4.73 5.27
CA ASP A 155 6.37 3.99 5.07
C ASP A 155 6.16 2.93 6.17
N LEU A 156 7.22 2.22 6.56
CA LEU A 156 7.16 1.27 7.69
C LEU A 156 6.86 1.98 9.02
N LYS A 157 7.45 3.16 9.27
CA LYS A 157 7.11 3.96 10.46
C LYS A 157 5.65 4.42 10.45
N THR A 158 5.13 4.77 9.27
CA THR A 158 3.72 5.12 9.09
C THR A 158 2.81 3.95 9.46
N LEU A 159 3.14 2.74 9.00
CA LEU A 159 2.42 1.52 9.35
C LEU A 159 2.49 1.23 10.86
N GLU A 160 3.66 1.35 11.47
CA GLU A 160 3.83 1.17 12.93
C GLU A 160 3.01 2.19 13.72
N ALA A 161 3.00 3.45 13.31
CA ALA A 161 2.20 4.51 13.93
C ALA A 161 0.68 4.26 13.80
N GLN A 162 0.25 3.53 12.77
CA GLN A 162 -1.13 3.05 12.58
C GLN A 162 -1.41 1.73 13.33
N GLY A 163 -0.46 1.28 14.16
CA GLY A 163 -0.59 0.12 15.02
C GLY A 163 -0.18 -1.21 14.40
N VAL A 164 0.36 -1.23 13.18
CA VAL A 164 0.90 -2.47 12.59
C VAL A 164 2.11 -2.93 13.40
N GLU A 165 2.11 -4.16 13.87
CA GLU A 165 3.25 -4.74 14.58
C GLU A 165 4.36 -5.07 13.56
N ILE A 166 5.55 -4.51 13.73
CA ILE A 166 6.69 -4.73 12.84
C ILE A 166 7.77 -5.49 13.59
N LEU A 167 8.18 -6.66 13.09
CA LEU A 167 9.15 -7.51 13.75
C LEU A 167 10.30 -7.91 12.81
N THR A 168 11.53 -7.61 13.21
CA THR A 168 12.74 -7.94 12.43
C THR A 168 13.55 -9.04 13.10
N CYS A 169 13.92 -10.07 12.33
CA CYS A 169 14.70 -11.21 12.81
C CYS A 169 16.07 -10.78 13.35
N GLY A 170 16.31 -11.01 14.65
CA GLY A 170 17.56 -10.65 15.33
C GLY A 170 18.80 -11.32 14.75
N THR A 171 18.70 -12.58 14.33
CA THR A 171 19.82 -13.27 13.67
C THR A 171 20.24 -12.57 12.38
N CYS A 172 19.28 -12.05 11.60
CA CYS A 172 19.56 -11.33 10.37
C CYS A 172 20.19 -9.95 10.65
N LEU A 173 19.69 -9.23 11.66
CA LEU A 173 20.29 -7.97 12.10
C LEU A 173 21.76 -8.17 12.52
N ASN A 174 22.03 -9.21 13.31
CA ASN A 174 23.40 -9.51 13.75
C ASN A 174 24.30 -9.92 12.57
N HIS A 175 23.80 -10.79 11.70
CA HIS A 175 24.56 -11.27 10.53
C HIS A 175 24.99 -10.13 9.60
N TYR A 176 24.12 -9.15 9.37
CA TYR A 176 24.41 -8.00 8.50
C TYR A 176 25.01 -6.79 9.22
N GLY A 177 25.25 -6.86 10.54
CA GLY A 177 25.76 -5.73 11.33
C GLY A 177 24.79 -4.54 11.40
N LEU A 178 23.48 -4.82 11.47
CA LEU A 178 22.38 -3.84 11.43
C LEU A 178 21.72 -3.60 12.80
N ALA A 179 22.14 -4.29 13.87
CA ALA A 179 21.47 -4.23 15.18
C ALA A 179 21.26 -2.79 15.69
N GLU A 180 22.31 -1.95 15.63
CA GLU A 180 22.27 -0.54 16.04
C GLU A 180 21.67 0.40 14.98
N LYS A 181 21.40 -0.12 13.76
CA LYS A 181 20.87 0.66 12.64
C LYS A 181 19.37 0.53 12.47
N ARG A 182 18.71 -0.34 13.23
CA ARG A 182 17.26 -0.55 13.17
C ARG A 182 16.52 0.71 13.65
N GLN A 183 15.55 1.18 12.89
CA GLN A 183 14.85 2.45 13.13
C GLN A 183 13.32 2.28 13.32
N VAL A 184 12.76 1.10 13.05
CA VAL A 184 11.32 0.81 13.17
C VAL A 184 11.08 -0.64 13.61
N GLY A 185 10.04 -0.91 14.41
CA GLY A 185 9.64 -2.25 14.85
C GLY A 185 10.27 -2.75 16.16
N GLY A 186 10.17 -4.05 16.37
CA GLY A 186 10.85 -4.80 17.43
C GLY A 186 11.81 -5.86 16.86
N VAL A 187 12.66 -6.42 17.73
CA VAL A 187 13.50 -7.57 17.37
C VAL A 187 12.75 -8.85 17.72
N THR A 188 12.75 -9.81 16.80
CA THR A 188 12.13 -11.13 16.98
C THR A 188 13.11 -12.26 16.68
N ASN A 189 12.63 -13.50 16.74
CA ASN A 189 13.36 -14.71 16.42
C ASN A 189 12.50 -15.65 15.55
N MET A 190 13.11 -16.75 15.09
CA MET A 190 12.42 -17.68 14.18
C MET A 190 11.21 -18.39 14.83
N TYR A 191 11.23 -18.62 16.14
CA TYR A 191 10.12 -19.28 16.83
C TYR A 191 8.85 -18.41 16.76
N GLU A 192 8.97 -17.13 17.11
CA GLU A 192 7.86 -16.18 17.04
C GLU A 192 7.42 -15.92 15.59
N ILE A 193 8.35 -15.83 14.63
CA ILE A 193 8.02 -15.73 13.19
C ILE A 193 7.12 -16.89 12.76
N VAL A 194 7.50 -18.14 13.08
CA VAL A 194 6.70 -19.33 12.74
C VAL A 194 5.37 -19.31 13.48
N GLU A 195 5.35 -18.91 14.75
CA GLU A 195 4.12 -18.82 15.53
C GLU A 195 3.12 -17.82 14.92
N LYS A 196 3.58 -16.62 14.54
CA LYS A 196 2.76 -15.59 13.89
C LYS A 196 2.26 -16.07 12.53
N MET A 197 3.13 -16.67 11.71
CA MET A 197 2.75 -17.20 10.39
C MET A 197 1.76 -18.36 10.47
N THR A 198 1.88 -19.25 11.46
CA THR A 198 0.98 -20.41 11.61
C THR A 198 -0.36 -20.05 12.21
N LYS A 199 -0.44 -19.00 13.03
CA LYS A 199 -1.70 -18.44 13.54
C LYS A 199 -2.38 -17.50 12.55
N ALA A 200 -1.70 -17.05 11.50
CA ALA A 200 -2.24 -16.15 10.50
C ALA A 200 -3.41 -16.80 9.74
N SER A 201 -4.47 -16.02 9.50
CA SER A 201 -5.54 -16.40 8.59
C SER A 201 -5.12 -16.19 7.13
N VAL A 202 -4.27 -15.19 6.88
CA VAL A 202 -3.72 -14.87 5.56
C VAL A 202 -2.26 -14.48 5.69
N VAL A 203 -1.41 -15.07 4.87
CA VAL A 203 -0.01 -14.65 4.69
C VAL A 203 0.14 -14.04 3.31
N VAL A 204 0.56 -12.78 3.26
CA VAL A 204 0.90 -12.07 2.02
C VAL A 204 2.40 -12.03 1.87
N ARG A 205 2.92 -12.49 0.73
CA ARG A 205 4.35 -12.50 0.43
C ARG A 205 4.61 -11.98 -1.00
N PRO A 206 5.26 -10.82 -1.14
CA PRO A 206 5.69 -10.31 -2.44
C PRO A 206 6.99 -10.94 -2.95
#